data_AF-A0A1X0VC09-F1
#
_entry.id   AF-A0A1X0VC09-F1
#
_cell.length_a   1.000
_cell.length_b   1.000
_cell.length_c   1.000
_cell.angle_alpha   90.00
_cell.angle_beta   90.00
_cell.angle_gamma   90.00
#
_symmetry.space_group_name_H-M   'P 1'
#
loop_
_entity.id
_entity.type
_entity.pdbx_description
1 polymer ?
#
loop_
_entity_poly.entity_id
_entity_poly.type
_entity_poly.pdbx_seq_one_letter_code
_entity_poly.pdbx_strand_id
1 'polypeptide(L)'
;MGTGLELITDKITVAPSVKNAEPYKHLGRSFSEVNVMPDWLIELASNVATSGNTQNGRIPKYSVKERWQMVLNGFTEGERNVQCTSISGYLLRLGIPTKVAYEIVDLVNSRSSSPLADKEINTIFRSVYEREKRRLLGGQ
;
A
#
# COMPACT_ATOMS: atom_id res chain seq x y z
N MET A 1 22.84 18.72 16.87
CA MET A 1 21.90 19.37 15.96
C MET A 1 21.51 18.32 14.93
N GLY A 2 20.24 17.91 14.90
CA GLY A 2 19.78 16.84 14.00
C GLY A 2 19.66 17.37 12.58
N THR A 3 20.36 16.76 11.65
CA THR A 3 20.21 17.00 10.21
C THR A 3 18.93 16.29 9.76
N GLY A 4 17.91 17.06 9.37
CA GLY A 4 16.68 16.57 8.78
C GLY A 4 16.49 17.16 7.38
N LEU A 5 16.00 16.36 6.44
CA LEU A 5 15.61 16.80 5.10
C LEU A 5 14.09 16.96 5.09
N GLU A 6 13.60 18.14 4.71
CA GLU A 6 12.17 18.43 4.57
C GLU A 6 11.87 18.80 3.11
N LEU A 7 10.98 18.05 2.46
CA LEU A 7 10.52 18.31 1.10
C LEU A 7 9.15 18.99 1.18
N ILE A 8 9.12 20.31 0.91
CA ILE A 8 7.90 21.13 0.98
C ILE A 8 7.41 21.40 -0.44
N THR A 9 6.24 20.86 -0.80
CA THR A 9 5.74 20.84 -2.18
C THR A 9 4.64 21.87 -2.47
N ASP A 10 3.95 22.40 -1.44
CA ASP A 10 2.73 23.21 -1.62
C ASP A 10 2.91 24.70 -1.22
N LYS A 11 3.73 24.97 -0.20
CA LYS A 11 3.90 26.34 0.35
C LYS A 11 5.37 26.61 0.66
N ILE A 12 6.02 27.34 -0.22
CA ILE A 12 7.36 27.87 0.02
C ILE A 12 7.26 29.25 0.68
N THR A 13 8.05 29.44 1.74
CA THR A 13 8.31 30.76 2.29
C THR A 13 9.19 31.53 1.30
N VAL A 14 8.61 32.47 0.56
CA VAL A 14 9.35 33.28 -0.43
C VAL A 14 10.19 34.33 0.31
N ALA A 15 11.45 34.50 -0.09
CA ALA A 15 12.29 35.57 0.44
C ALA A 15 11.75 36.96 0.04
N PRO A 16 11.89 37.99 0.89
CA PRO A 16 12.56 37.98 2.19
C PRO A 16 11.58 37.70 3.33
N SER A 17 11.56 36.47 3.84
CA SER A 17 10.87 36.16 5.09
C SER A 17 11.86 36.25 6.24
N VAL A 18 11.44 36.91 7.31
CA VAL A 18 12.22 37.13 8.53
C VAL A 18 11.58 36.32 9.64
N LYS A 19 12.35 35.48 10.33
CA LYS A 19 11.91 34.76 11.52
C LYS A 19 12.82 35.15 12.68
N ASN A 20 12.26 35.67 13.76
CA ASN A 20 13.02 36.15 14.92
C ASN A 20 14.12 37.17 14.56
N ALA A 21 13.79 38.15 13.70
CA ALA A 21 14.70 39.19 13.21
C ALA A 21 15.88 38.73 12.32
N GLU A 22 16.04 37.43 12.07
CA GLU A 22 17.01 36.91 11.10
C GLU A 22 16.32 36.58 9.76
N PRO A 23 16.82 37.12 8.63
CA PRO A 23 16.34 36.72 7.32
C PRO A 23 16.81 35.31 7.01
N TYR A 24 15.95 34.52 6.34
CA TYR A 24 16.39 33.25 5.77
C TYR A 24 17.56 33.50 4.79
N LYS A 25 18.70 32.85 5.05
CA LYS A 25 19.89 32.89 4.17
C LYS A 25 19.98 31.60 3.38
N HIS A 26 20.26 31.71 2.09
CA HIS A 26 20.60 30.54 1.28
C HIS A 26 21.93 29.96 1.77
N LEU A 27 21.90 28.74 2.29
CA LEU A 27 23.10 28.00 2.68
C LEU A 27 23.45 27.04 1.54
N GLY A 28 24.46 27.38 0.71
CA GLY A 28 24.88 26.52 -0.38
C GLY A 28 25.59 27.24 -1.54
N ARG A 29 25.93 26.47 -2.57
CA ARG A 29 26.51 26.94 -3.85
C ARG A 29 25.45 27.63 -4.71
N SER A 30 25.86 28.30 -5.79
CA SER A 30 24.91 28.91 -6.73
C SER A 30 23.91 27.90 -7.27
N PHE A 31 22.64 28.29 -7.49
CA PHE A 31 21.62 27.43 -8.10
C PHE A 31 22.03 26.88 -9.47
N SER A 32 22.91 27.60 -10.19
CA SER A 32 23.49 27.16 -11.45
C SER A 32 24.40 25.94 -11.34
N GLU A 33 24.80 25.54 -10.13
CA GLU A 33 25.68 24.40 -9.84
C GLU A 33 24.93 23.19 -9.25
N VAL A 34 23.59 23.23 -9.25
CA VAL A 34 22.76 22.15 -8.70
C VAL A 34 22.72 20.97 -9.68
N ASN A 35 23.01 19.77 -9.19
CA ASN A 35 22.86 18.54 -9.97
C ASN A 35 21.39 18.29 -10.31
N VAL A 36 21.14 17.68 -11.48
CA VAL A 36 19.79 17.23 -11.87
C VAL A 36 19.22 16.32 -10.79
N MET A 37 17.93 16.50 -10.48
CA MET A 37 17.24 15.67 -9.49
C MET A 37 17.31 14.19 -9.90
N PRO A 38 17.78 13.28 -9.03
CA PRO A 38 17.92 11.87 -9.39
C PRO A 38 16.56 11.20 -9.56
N ASP A 39 16.47 10.23 -10.48
CA ASP A 39 15.20 9.59 -10.88
C ASP A 39 14.40 9.02 -9.71
N TRP A 40 15.07 8.36 -8.75
CA TRP A 40 14.40 7.80 -7.57
C TRP A 40 13.66 8.88 -6.74
N LEU A 41 14.19 10.10 -6.71
CA LEU A 41 13.60 11.21 -5.98
C LEU A 41 12.44 11.83 -6.77
N ILE A 42 12.54 11.86 -8.10
CA ILE A 42 11.43 12.23 -8.99
C ILE A 42 10.27 11.26 -8.79
N GLU A 43 10.53 9.95 -8.79
CA GLU A 43 9.52 8.92 -8.57
C GLU A 43 8.88 9.03 -7.19
N LEU A 44 9.69 9.29 -6.15
CA LEU A 44 9.18 9.47 -4.80
C LEU A 44 8.27 10.71 -4.68
N ALA A 45 8.70 11.84 -5.24
CA ALA A 45 7.93 13.09 -5.19
C ALA A 45 6.66 13.04 -6.07
N SER A 46 6.71 12.31 -7.18
CA SER A 46 5.59 12.16 -8.12
C SER A 46 4.51 11.19 -7.62
N ASN A 47 4.85 10.30 -6.68
CA ASN A 47 3.91 9.35 -6.05
C ASN A 47 3.18 9.93 -4.84
N VAL A 48 3.31 11.23 -4.57
CA VAL A 48 2.55 11.90 -3.51
C VAL A 48 1.16 12.25 -4.05
N ALA A 49 0.12 11.88 -3.31
CA ALA A 49 -1.25 12.21 -3.68
C ALA A 49 -1.41 13.73 -3.78
N THR A 50 -1.60 14.24 -5.00
CA THR A 50 -1.96 15.65 -5.23
C THR A 50 -3.36 15.90 -4.69
N SER A 51 -3.49 16.95 -3.89
CA SER A 51 -4.76 17.39 -3.32
C SER A 51 -5.73 17.69 -4.47
N GLY A 52 -6.82 16.91 -4.54
CA GLY A 52 -7.75 16.89 -5.68
C GLY A 52 -8.01 15.48 -6.23
N ASN A 53 -7.11 14.52 -5.98
CA ASN A 53 -7.42 13.12 -6.22
C ASN A 53 -8.18 12.55 -5.01
N THR A 54 -9.48 12.84 -4.93
CA THR A 54 -10.39 11.96 -4.22
C THR A 54 -10.30 10.62 -4.92
N GLN A 55 -9.39 9.74 -4.47
CA GLN A 55 -9.32 8.39 -4.98
C GLN A 55 -10.68 7.77 -4.70
N ASN A 56 -11.56 7.73 -5.71
CA ASN A 56 -12.97 7.30 -5.58
C ASN A 56 -13.11 5.79 -5.28
N GLY A 57 -12.03 5.16 -4.83
CA GLY A 57 -11.98 3.76 -4.44
C GLY A 57 -10.54 3.32 -4.18
N ARG A 58 -10.40 2.34 -3.28
CA ARG A 58 -9.12 1.66 -3.05
C ARG A 58 -8.73 0.85 -4.29
N ILE A 59 -7.60 1.20 -4.91
CA ILE A 59 -7.00 0.37 -5.97
C ILE A 59 -6.46 -0.92 -5.32
N PRO A 60 -6.90 -2.11 -5.77
CA PRO A 60 -6.41 -3.37 -5.20
C PRO A 60 -4.95 -3.63 -5.61
N LYS A 61 -4.11 -4.05 -4.66
CA LYS A 61 -2.68 -4.38 -4.90
C LYS A 61 -2.47 -5.42 -6.01
N TYR A 62 -3.35 -6.42 -6.07
CA TYR A 62 -3.30 -7.48 -7.08
C TYR A 62 -4.48 -7.36 -8.04
N SER A 63 -4.25 -7.69 -9.30
CA SER A 63 -5.23 -7.83 -10.37
C SER A 63 -6.02 -9.15 -10.27
N VAL A 64 -7.07 -9.30 -11.09
CA VAL A 64 -7.83 -10.57 -11.19
C VAL A 64 -6.94 -11.70 -11.69
N LYS A 65 -6.10 -11.43 -12.70
CA LYS A 65 -5.15 -12.40 -13.27
C LYS A 65 -4.19 -12.92 -12.20
N GLU A 66 -3.58 -12.03 -11.42
CA GLU A 66 -2.64 -12.43 -10.36
C GLU A 66 -3.30 -13.28 -9.28
N ARG A 67 -4.55 -12.97 -8.89
CA ARG A 67 -5.28 -13.82 -7.93
C ARG A 67 -5.55 -15.21 -8.45
N TRP A 68 -5.93 -15.35 -9.72
CA TRP A 68 -6.11 -16.67 -10.33
C TRP A 68 -4.77 -17.40 -10.51
N GLN A 69 -3.67 -16.67 -10.74
CA GLN A 69 -2.34 -17.27 -10.75
C GLN A 69 -1.94 -17.80 -9.37
N MET A 70 -2.31 -17.11 -8.27
CA MET A 70 -2.14 -17.63 -6.91
C MET A 70 -2.90 -18.95 -6.74
N VAL A 71 -4.13 -19.07 -7.25
CA VAL A 71 -4.88 -20.33 -7.20
C VAL A 71 -4.11 -21.48 -7.83
N LEU A 72 -3.44 -21.24 -8.96
CA LEU A 72 -2.67 -22.27 -9.66
C LEU A 72 -1.34 -22.59 -8.95
N ASN A 73 -0.61 -21.57 -8.51
CA ASN A 73 0.80 -21.70 -8.10
C ASN A 73 1.04 -21.68 -6.59
N GLY A 74 0.01 -21.40 -5.78
CA GLY A 74 0.18 -21.08 -4.37
C GLY A 74 0.67 -19.65 -4.13
N PHE A 75 1.09 -19.38 -2.89
CA PHE A 75 1.57 -18.07 -2.48
C PHE A 75 3.07 -17.90 -2.70
N THR A 76 3.46 -16.68 -3.06
CA THR A 76 4.86 -16.28 -3.18
C THR A 76 5.48 -16.09 -1.78
N GLU A 77 6.67 -16.64 -1.58
CA GLU A 77 7.46 -16.42 -0.37
C GLU A 77 7.72 -14.91 -0.15
N GLY A 78 7.66 -14.47 1.11
CA GLY A 78 7.72 -13.05 1.47
C GLY A 78 6.40 -12.28 1.33
N GLU A 79 5.44 -12.76 0.52
CA GLU A 79 4.14 -12.08 0.34
C GLU A 79 2.91 -12.87 0.82
N ARG A 80 3.10 -14.09 1.33
CA ARG A 80 2.03 -15.05 1.68
C ARG A 80 0.86 -14.45 2.44
N ASN A 81 1.12 -13.67 3.50
CA ASN A 81 0.06 -13.07 4.31
C ASN A 81 -0.77 -12.05 3.54
N VAL A 82 -0.12 -11.26 2.69
CA VAL A 82 -0.75 -10.21 1.88
C VAL A 82 -1.57 -10.85 0.76
N GLN A 83 -1.04 -11.90 0.11
CA GLN A 83 -1.72 -12.66 -0.93
C GLN A 83 -2.93 -13.43 -0.36
N CYS A 84 -2.77 -14.11 0.77
CA CYS A 84 -3.85 -14.78 1.50
C CYS A 84 -4.98 -13.81 1.86
N THR A 85 -4.63 -12.63 2.39
CA THR A 85 -5.60 -11.56 2.66
C THR A 85 -6.33 -11.11 1.39
N SER A 86 -5.60 -10.93 0.28
CA SER A 86 -6.18 -10.44 -0.97
C SER A 86 -7.13 -11.42 -1.61
N ILE A 87 -6.75 -12.70 -1.71
CA ILE A 87 -7.58 -13.72 -2.32
C ILE A 87 -8.81 -14.03 -1.45
N SER A 88 -8.66 -14.07 -0.12
CA SER A 88 -9.79 -14.25 0.81
C SER A 88 -10.86 -13.18 0.62
N GLY A 89 -10.44 -11.90 0.58
CA GLY A 89 -11.37 -10.78 0.41
C GLY A 89 -12.02 -10.77 -0.97
N TYR A 90 -11.26 -11.16 -2.00
CA TYR A 90 -11.77 -11.28 -3.36
C TYR A 90 -12.86 -12.35 -3.49
N LEU A 91 -12.62 -13.57 -2.98
CA LEU A 91 -13.59 -14.66 -3.05
C LEU A 91 -14.89 -14.32 -2.30
N LEU A 92 -14.78 -13.76 -1.09
CA LEU A 92 -15.94 -13.35 -0.32
C LEU A 92 -16.73 -12.23 -1.01
N ARG A 93 -16.04 -11.28 -1.65
CA ARG A 93 -16.69 -10.19 -2.40
C ARG A 93 -17.44 -10.70 -3.65
N LEU A 94 -17.01 -11.82 -4.23
CA LEU A 94 -17.76 -12.50 -5.30
C LEU A 94 -19.02 -13.22 -4.80
N GLY A 95 -19.27 -13.24 -3.48
CA GLY A 95 -20.40 -13.95 -2.90
C GLY A 95 -20.20 -15.46 -2.78
N ILE A 96 -18.95 -15.95 -2.88
CA ILE A 96 -18.65 -17.37 -2.68
C ILE A 96 -18.97 -17.75 -1.23
N PRO A 97 -19.68 -18.87 -0.98
CA PRO A 97 -19.98 -19.31 0.38
C PRO A 97 -18.72 -19.40 1.24
N THR A 98 -18.78 -18.89 2.47
CA THR A 98 -17.60 -18.72 3.34
C THR A 98 -16.78 -19.99 3.52
N LYS A 99 -17.44 -21.15 3.67
CA LYS A 99 -16.78 -22.45 3.77
C LYS A 99 -15.99 -22.79 2.50
N VAL A 100 -16.60 -22.60 1.33
CA VAL A 100 -15.97 -22.86 0.03
C VAL A 100 -14.81 -21.88 -0.21
N ALA A 101 -14.98 -20.60 0.15
CA ALA A 101 -13.92 -19.61 0.05
C ALA A 101 -12.72 -19.96 0.93
N TYR A 102 -12.95 -20.45 2.15
CA TYR A 102 -11.91 -20.94 3.04
C TYR A 102 -11.18 -22.16 2.46
N GLU A 103 -11.92 -23.17 1.98
CA GLU A 103 -11.34 -24.36 1.36
C GLU A 103 -10.49 -24.03 0.13
N ILE A 104 -10.90 -23.05 -0.69
CA ILE A 104 -10.09 -22.56 -1.81
C ILE A 104 -8.79 -21.93 -1.30
N VAL A 105 -8.85 -21.06 -0.29
CA VAL A 105 -7.66 -20.40 0.29
C VAL A 105 -6.71 -21.42 0.89
N ASP A 106 -7.23 -22.43 1.58
CA ASP A 106 -6.45 -23.52 2.17
C ASP A 106 -5.76 -24.37 1.09
N LEU A 107 -6.49 -24.68 0.01
CA LEU A 107 -5.92 -25.34 -1.17
C LEU A 107 -4.81 -24.50 -1.81
N VAL A 108 -4.98 -23.19 -1.94
CA VAL A 108 -3.93 -22.29 -2.43
C VAL A 108 -2.71 -22.34 -1.51
N ASN A 109 -2.91 -22.28 -0.19
CA ASN A 109 -1.82 -22.35 0.76
C ASN A 109 -1.05 -23.68 0.65
N SER A 110 -1.74 -24.80 0.49
CA SER A 110 -1.14 -26.13 0.34
C SER A 110 -0.24 -26.27 -0.90
N ARG A 111 -0.47 -25.46 -1.93
CA ARG A 111 0.36 -25.42 -3.15
C ARG A 111 1.60 -24.54 -3.01
N SER A 112 1.70 -23.75 -1.94
CA SER A 112 2.83 -22.85 -1.72
C SER A 112 4.08 -23.65 -1.37
N SER A 113 5.25 -23.20 -1.84
CA SER A 113 6.53 -23.82 -1.47
C SER A 113 6.81 -23.76 0.04
N SER A 114 6.32 -22.71 0.70
CA SER A 114 6.38 -22.55 2.16
C SER A 114 4.99 -22.17 2.69
N PRO A 115 4.13 -23.16 3.01
CA PRO A 115 2.77 -22.92 3.46
C PRO A 115 2.72 -22.12 4.78
N LEU A 116 1.69 -21.30 4.95
CA LEU A 116 1.35 -20.71 6.24
C LEU A 116 0.84 -21.80 7.19
N ALA A 117 1.07 -21.62 8.49
CA ALA A 117 0.49 -22.50 9.50
C ALA A 117 -1.03 -22.33 9.58
N ASP A 118 -1.77 -23.39 9.90
CA ASP A 118 -3.24 -23.39 9.95
C ASP A 118 -3.79 -22.25 10.83
N LYS A 119 -3.15 -22.00 11.97
CA LYS A 119 -3.54 -20.92 12.89
C LYS A 119 -3.46 -19.55 12.22
N GLU A 120 -2.45 -19.33 11.38
CA GLU A 120 -2.24 -18.07 10.68
C GLU A 120 -3.27 -17.86 9.57
N ILE A 121 -3.53 -18.87 8.75
CA ILE A 121 -4.59 -18.85 7.72
C ILE A 121 -5.94 -18.56 8.36
N ASN A 122 -6.29 -19.30 9.41
CA ASN A 122 -7.55 -19.12 10.15
C ASN A 122 -7.70 -17.70 10.69
N THR A 123 -6.62 -17.15 11.24
CA THR A 123 -6.61 -15.78 11.80
C THR A 123 -6.81 -14.75 10.69
N ILE A 124 -6.08 -14.88 9.58
CA ILE A 124 -6.17 -13.98 8.42
C ILE A 124 -7.57 -14.05 7.81
N PHE A 125 -8.05 -15.25 7.50
CA PHE A 125 -9.35 -15.45 6.86
C PHE A 125 -10.48 -14.92 7.73
N ARG A 126 -10.47 -15.21 9.04
CA ARG A 126 -11.47 -14.68 9.98
C ARG A 126 -11.46 -13.15 10.02
N SER A 127 -10.29 -12.52 10.07
CA SER A 127 -10.15 -11.06 10.05
C SER A 127 -10.76 -10.45 8.79
N VAL A 128 -10.52 -11.07 7.63
CA VAL A 128 -11.08 -10.65 6.35
C VAL A 128 -12.60 -10.86 6.29
N TYR A 129 -13.08 -12.01 6.75
CA TYR A 129 -14.50 -12.33 6.80
C TYR A 129 -15.28 -11.33 7.67
N GLU A 130 -14.80 -11.03 8.88
CA GLU A 130 -15.46 -10.05 9.75
C GLU A 130 -15.49 -8.64 9.13
N ARG A 131 -14.44 -8.27 8.41
CA ARG A 131 -14.41 -7.00 7.66
C ARG A 131 -15.45 -6.99 6.54
N GLU A 132 -15.55 -8.05 5.76
CA GLU A 132 -16.51 -8.13 4.63
C GLU A 132 -17.95 -8.24 5.14
N LYS A 133 -18.19 -8.98 6.23
CA LYS A 133 -19.49 -9.04 6.91
C LYS A 133 -19.96 -7.66 7.37
N ARG A 134 -19.08 -6.85 8.00
CA ARG A 134 -19.41 -5.46 8.37
C ARG A 134 -19.74 -4.60 7.15
N ARG A 135 -18.98 -4.75 6.05
CA ARG A 135 -19.25 -4.02 4.79
C ARG A 135 -20.64 -4.32 4.25
N LEU A 136 -21.07 -5.58 4.29
CA LEU A 136 -22.39 -6.01 3.80
C LEU A 136 -23.54 -5.54 4.71
N LEU A 137 -23.33 -5.47 6.02
CA LEU A 137 -24.38 -5.17 7.01
C LEU A 137 -24.63 -3.67 7.24
N GLY A 138 -23.77 -2.75 6.80
CA GLY A 138 -23.97 -1.33 7.07
C GLY A 138 -22.82 -0.44 6.60
N GLY A 139 -22.54 -0.43 5.30
CA GLY A 139 -21.44 0.33 4.71
C GLY A 139 -21.40 1.81 5.11
N GLN A 140 -20.36 2.17 5.86
CA GLN A 140 -19.62 3.43 5.76
C GLN A 140 -18.15 3.08 5.52
#